data_AF-A0A9X3HB86-F1
#
_entry.id   AF-A0A9X3HB86-F1
#
_cell.length_a   1.000
_cell.length_b   1.000
_cell.length_c   1.000
_cell.angle_alpha   90.00
_cell.angle_beta   90.00
_cell.angle_gamma   90.00
#
_symmetry.space_group_name_H-M   'P 1'
#
loop_
_entity.id
_entity.type
_entity.pdbx_description
1 polymer ?
#
loop_
_entity_poly.entity_id
_entity_poly.type
_entity_poly.pdbx_seq_one_letter_code
_entity_poly.pdbx_strand_id
1 'polypeptide(L)'
;MRGKYFKLKVLAITSFSLIAIGFTGSYKMFCEVQRRVDEEIEKKSTYSTKEILKTEKEIKYLDLSEYEGYNVEIKKSQDNFDHITVIYKDKYFENEVNFDEKSGNKVGVITRRINLKNSSKFDLITRIIDDSVIYSKFSSSFVSSSKKDDKTKIVIEVKKPIEIMGTVMGNKDNDLLKKELTYSAYDKKLFSGKNIKEVLNQFDEFTIKDVNDEKIEIPNTNLKILNYTTGKIQKLLIAGRGMAYSENESKDNLATVNVDTKNVKDFVEVNLNSLTTDLNITGAKKVVLEGMPSSGEIVVKYKVNGEEKSFVINESNKNKKTARKIINIDSEKIFRTAMDNSLIQGDLEKVVDLKEIK
;
A
#
# COMPACT_ATOMS: atom_id res chain seq x y z
N MET A 1 23.70 -15.88 68.86
CA MET A 1 24.40 -15.07 67.85
C MET A 1 24.21 -13.57 68.14
N ARG A 2 25.15 -12.92 68.84
CA ARG A 2 25.19 -11.45 69.02
C ARG A 2 26.37 -10.90 68.21
N GLY A 3 26.15 -10.57 66.94
CA GLY A 3 27.16 -9.95 66.07
C GLY A 3 26.87 -8.47 65.86
N LYS A 4 27.91 -7.63 65.77
CA LYS A 4 27.86 -6.17 65.54
C LYS A 4 26.95 -5.70 64.40
N TYR A 5 26.53 -6.60 63.50
CA TYR A 5 25.67 -6.32 62.34
C TYR A 5 24.26 -6.92 62.42
N PHE A 6 23.88 -7.55 63.54
CA PHE A 6 22.57 -8.22 63.67
C PHE A 6 21.39 -7.25 63.51
N LYS A 7 21.45 -6.08 64.16
CA LYS A 7 20.41 -5.05 64.03
C LYS A 7 20.30 -4.49 62.61
N LEU A 8 21.43 -4.32 61.90
CA LEU A 8 21.45 -3.82 60.53
C LEU A 8 20.88 -4.84 59.53
N LYS A 9 21.18 -6.14 59.70
CA LYS A 9 20.62 -7.22 58.88
C LYS A 9 19.11 -7.36 59.08
N VAL A 10 18.63 -7.26 60.33
CA VAL A 10 17.20 -7.28 60.62
C VAL A 10 16.50 -6.09 59.96
N LEU A 11 17.05 -4.88 60.10
CA LEU A 11 16.46 -3.68 59.49
C LEU A 11 16.43 -3.76 57.95
N ALA A 12 17.48 -4.27 57.32
CA ALA A 12 17.53 -4.47 55.88
C ALA A 12 16.49 -5.50 55.40
N ILE A 13 16.30 -6.60 56.13
CA ILE A 13 15.27 -7.59 55.82
C ILE A 13 13.87 -6.97 55.99
N THR A 14 13.61 -6.24 57.08
CA THR A 14 12.32 -5.59 57.30
C THR A 14 12.03 -4.52 56.25
N SER A 15 13.01 -3.71 55.86
CA SER A 15 12.90 -2.74 54.78
C SER A 15 12.66 -3.42 53.42
N PHE A 16 13.39 -4.50 53.12
CA PHE A 16 13.17 -5.27 51.89
C PHE A 16 11.79 -5.92 51.87
N SER A 17 11.32 -6.47 52.99
CA SER A 17 9.95 -7.00 53.11
C SER A 17 8.90 -5.91 52.95
N LEU A 18 9.09 -4.71 53.52
CA LEU A 18 8.17 -3.57 53.34
C LEU A 18 8.14 -3.08 51.88
N ILE A 19 9.30 -3.03 51.23
CA ILE A 19 9.42 -2.70 49.81
C ILE A 19 8.73 -3.76 48.95
N ALA A 20 8.97 -5.05 49.22
CA ALA A 20 8.31 -6.15 48.52
C ALA A 20 6.79 -6.16 48.74
N ILE A 21 6.32 -5.91 49.97
CA ILE A 21 4.89 -5.78 50.30
C ILE A 21 4.28 -4.55 49.60
N GLY A 22 5.00 -3.42 49.55
CA GLY A 22 4.58 -2.22 48.83
C GLY A 22 4.50 -2.44 47.32
N PHE A 23 5.48 -3.12 46.73
CA PHE A 23 5.49 -3.48 45.31
C PHE A 23 4.39 -4.49 44.97
N THR A 24 4.20 -5.52 45.79
CA THR A 24 3.12 -6.51 45.59
C THR A 24 1.73 -5.90 45.77
N GLY A 25 1.55 -4.99 46.74
CA GLY A 25 0.32 -4.22 46.90
C GLY A 25 0.04 -3.30 45.70
N SER A 26 1.07 -2.59 45.22
CA SER A 26 0.97 -1.72 44.03
C SER A 26 0.68 -2.53 42.77
N TYR A 27 1.32 -3.69 42.62
CA TYR A 27 1.07 -4.63 41.52
C TYR A 27 -0.35 -5.19 41.56
N LYS A 28 -0.84 -5.61 42.73
CA LYS A 28 -2.22 -6.09 42.90
C LYS A 28 -3.24 -5.01 42.56
N MET A 29 -3.00 -3.76 42.99
CA MET A 29 -3.84 -2.62 42.65
C MET A 29 -3.80 -2.34 41.14
N PHE A 30 -2.62 -2.42 40.52
CA PHE A 30 -2.45 -2.28 39.08
C PHE A 30 -3.24 -3.34 38.29
N CYS A 31 -3.13 -4.61 38.69
CA CYS A 31 -3.89 -5.70 38.08
C CYS A 31 -5.41 -5.52 38.24
N GLU A 32 -5.88 -5.04 39.38
CA GLU A 32 -7.30 -4.78 39.61
C GLU A 32 -7.81 -3.61 38.76
N VAL A 33 -7.03 -2.54 38.60
CA VAL A 33 -7.35 -1.44 37.68
C VAL A 33 -7.39 -1.95 36.25
N GLN A 34 -6.41 -2.75 35.83
CA GLN A 34 -6.39 -3.36 34.50
C GLN A 34 -7.63 -4.22 34.26
N ARG A 35 -7.99 -5.10 35.21
CA ARG A 35 -9.18 -5.96 35.14
C ARG A 35 -10.47 -5.15 34.95
N ARG A 36 -10.63 -4.04 35.67
CA ARG A 36 -11.81 -3.16 35.54
C ARG A 36 -11.83 -2.42 34.20
N VAL A 37 -10.67 -1.96 33.73
CA VAL A 37 -10.55 -1.35 32.39
C VAL A 37 -10.92 -2.37 31.32
N ASP A 38 -10.47 -3.62 31.44
CA ASP A 38 -10.80 -4.72 30.53
C ASP A 38 -12.30 -4.99 30.47
N GLU A 39 -12.97 -5.05 31.63
CA GLU A 39 -14.43 -5.23 31.73
C GLU A 39 -15.19 -4.07 31.07
N GLU A 40 -14.76 -2.82 31.28
CA GLU A 40 -15.40 -1.65 30.66
C GLU A 40 -15.19 -1.59 29.15
N ILE A 41 -14.01 -1.97 28.65
CA ILE A 41 -13.76 -2.11 27.22
C ILE A 41 -14.67 -3.16 26.61
N GLU A 42 -14.84 -4.31 27.27
CA GLU A 42 -15.71 -5.38 26.77
C GLU A 42 -17.18 -4.93 26.70
N LYS A 43 -17.69 -4.27 27.74
CA LYS A 43 -19.04 -3.69 27.74
C LYS A 43 -19.25 -2.64 26.65
N LYS A 44 -18.23 -1.82 26.37
CA LYS A 44 -18.28 -0.76 25.35
C LYS A 44 -18.03 -1.28 23.93
N SER A 45 -17.44 -2.47 23.77
CA SER A 45 -17.18 -3.11 22.48
C SER A 45 -18.45 -3.76 21.91
N THR A 46 -19.52 -2.97 21.80
CA THR A 46 -20.76 -3.39 21.14
C THR A 46 -20.62 -3.23 19.63
N TYR A 47 -21.06 -4.23 18.89
CA TYR A 47 -21.05 -4.22 17.43
C TYR A 47 -22.48 -4.21 16.92
N SER A 48 -22.69 -3.44 15.86
CA SER A 48 -23.95 -3.39 15.14
C SER A 48 -23.71 -3.71 13.67
N THR A 49 -24.72 -4.31 13.06
CA THR A 49 -24.72 -4.65 11.64
C THR A 49 -25.69 -3.71 10.93
N LYS A 50 -25.25 -3.10 9.83
CA LYS A 50 -26.07 -2.19 9.02
C LYS A 50 -25.85 -2.49 7.54
N GLU A 51 -26.94 -2.76 6.82
CA GLU A 51 -26.94 -2.71 5.37
C GLU A 51 -26.92 -1.23 4.94
N ILE A 52 -25.85 -0.81 4.29
CA ILE A 52 -25.66 0.59 3.84
C ILE A 52 -26.01 0.77 2.37
N LEU A 53 -26.02 -0.31 1.58
CA LEU A 53 -26.45 -0.30 0.19
C LEU A 53 -27.13 -1.62 -0.17
N LYS A 54 -28.27 -1.52 -0.84
CA LYS A 54 -28.92 -2.60 -1.59
C LYS A 54 -29.36 -2.04 -2.94
N THR A 55 -28.90 -2.64 -4.04
CA THR A 55 -29.17 -2.11 -5.39
C THR A 55 -29.30 -3.21 -6.43
N GLU A 56 -30.26 -3.06 -7.35
CA GLU A 56 -30.36 -3.92 -8.54
C GLU A 56 -29.29 -3.56 -9.59
N LYS A 57 -28.76 -2.34 -9.55
CA LYS A 57 -27.72 -1.91 -10.49
C LYS A 57 -26.39 -2.57 -10.13
N GLU A 58 -25.68 -3.01 -11.16
CA GLU A 58 -24.34 -3.57 -11.03
C GLU A 58 -23.36 -2.54 -10.47
N ILE A 59 -22.71 -2.87 -9.36
CA ILE A 59 -21.52 -2.13 -8.87
C ILE A 59 -20.33 -2.49 -9.74
N LYS A 60 -19.67 -1.50 -10.36
CA LYS A 60 -18.47 -1.76 -11.17
C LYS A 60 -17.17 -1.42 -10.46
N TYR A 61 -17.19 -0.32 -9.70
CA TYR A 61 -16.04 0.25 -9.01
C TYR A 61 -16.41 0.43 -7.54
N LEU A 62 -15.56 -0.08 -6.64
CA LEU A 62 -15.72 0.10 -5.20
C LEU A 62 -14.49 0.80 -4.62
N ASP A 63 -14.72 1.95 -4.01
CA ASP A 63 -13.69 2.77 -3.38
C ASP A 63 -13.81 2.67 -1.86
N LEU A 64 -12.86 1.97 -1.25
CA LEU A 64 -12.70 1.77 0.18
C LEU A 64 -11.54 2.60 0.76
N SER A 65 -11.02 3.58 0.02
CA SER A 65 -9.87 4.38 0.47
C SER A 65 -10.15 5.20 1.74
N GLU A 66 -11.42 5.51 2.01
CA GLU A 66 -11.88 6.21 3.22
C GLU A 66 -12.60 5.30 4.22
N TYR A 67 -12.55 3.98 4.02
CA TYR A 67 -13.10 3.00 4.95
C TYR A 67 -12.05 2.63 6.01
N GLU A 68 -12.38 2.79 7.30
CA GLU A 68 -11.44 2.53 8.40
C GLU A 68 -11.46 1.06 8.90
N GLY A 69 -12.31 0.19 8.34
CA GLY A 69 -12.40 -1.20 8.79
C GLY A 69 -11.32 -2.10 8.19
N TYR A 70 -10.73 -2.94 9.04
CA TYR A 70 -9.56 -3.76 8.67
C TYR A 70 -9.87 -5.04 7.88
N ASN A 71 -11.14 -5.48 7.88
CA ASN A 71 -11.55 -6.73 7.25
C ASN A 71 -12.54 -6.47 6.12
N VAL A 72 -12.23 -7.02 4.94
CA VAL A 72 -13.08 -6.94 3.74
C VAL A 72 -13.42 -8.37 3.33
N GLU A 73 -14.71 -8.70 3.32
CA GLU A 73 -15.22 -9.98 2.89
C GLU A 73 -16.05 -9.78 1.62
N ILE A 74 -15.67 -10.46 0.54
CA ILE A 74 -16.37 -10.36 -0.74
C ILE A 74 -17.00 -11.71 -1.05
N LYS A 75 -18.30 -11.70 -1.33
CA LYS A 75 -19.11 -12.89 -1.60
C LYS A 75 -19.91 -12.71 -2.87
N LYS A 76 -20.32 -13.84 -3.43
CA LYS A 76 -21.31 -13.86 -4.50
C LYS A 76 -22.67 -13.57 -3.88
N SER A 77 -23.41 -12.63 -4.46
CA SER A 77 -24.78 -12.37 -4.02
C SER A 77 -25.67 -13.60 -4.20
N GLN A 78 -26.56 -13.81 -3.22
CA GLN A 78 -27.53 -14.91 -3.22
C GLN A 78 -28.87 -14.52 -3.85
N ASP A 79 -29.08 -13.22 -4.09
CA ASP A 79 -30.26 -12.69 -4.77
C ASP A 79 -29.87 -11.83 -5.98
N ASN A 80 -30.84 -11.11 -6.56
CA ASN A 80 -30.61 -10.27 -7.74
C ASN A 80 -30.09 -8.85 -7.40
N PHE A 81 -29.63 -8.62 -6.17
CA PHE A 81 -29.12 -7.33 -5.70
C PHE A 81 -27.62 -7.42 -5.37
N ASP A 82 -26.93 -6.30 -5.49
CA ASP A 82 -25.63 -6.11 -4.85
C ASP A 82 -25.87 -5.51 -3.46
N HIS A 83 -25.16 -6.02 -2.46
CA HIS A 83 -25.29 -5.62 -1.06
C HIS A 83 -23.95 -5.14 -0.49
N ILE A 84 -24.01 -4.07 0.30
CA ILE A 84 -22.90 -3.66 1.15
C ILE A 84 -23.40 -3.58 2.57
N THR A 85 -22.84 -4.44 3.41
CA THR A 85 -23.16 -4.52 4.84
C THR A 85 -21.90 -4.24 5.65
N VAL A 86 -22.02 -3.38 6.66
CA VAL A 86 -20.94 -3.10 7.60
C VAL A 86 -21.27 -3.67 8.97
N ILE A 87 -20.27 -4.27 9.60
CA ILE A 87 -20.27 -4.64 11.02
C ILE A 87 -19.28 -3.70 11.69
N TYR A 88 -19.74 -2.88 12.64
CA TYR A 88 -18.94 -1.79 13.20
C TYR A 88 -19.35 -1.45 14.64
N LYS A 89 -18.50 -0.70 15.34
CA LYS A 89 -18.77 -0.19 16.69
C LYS A 89 -19.61 1.09 16.58
N ASP A 90 -20.92 0.95 16.63
CA ASP A 90 -21.90 2.00 16.34
C ASP A 90 -21.82 3.25 17.21
N LYS A 91 -21.36 3.13 18.45
CA LYS A 91 -21.12 4.29 19.33
C LYS A 91 -19.93 5.14 18.93
N TYR A 92 -19.04 4.62 18.08
CA TYR A 92 -17.75 5.23 17.76
C TYR A 92 -17.62 5.61 16.28
N PHE A 93 -18.37 4.96 15.40
CA PHE A 93 -18.25 5.16 13.97
C PHE A 93 -19.62 5.27 13.30
N GLU A 94 -19.70 6.11 12.28
CA GLU A 94 -20.76 6.13 11.29
C GLU A 94 -20.19 5.68 9.95
N ASN A 95 -20.96 4.91 9.20
CA ASN A 95 -20.59 4.49 7.86
C ASN A 95 -21.63 5.00 6.87
N GLU A 96 -21.13 5.65 5.82
CA GLU A 96 -21.91 6.23 4.75
C GLU A 96 -21.51 5.60 3.41
N VAL A 97 -22.47 5.55 2.49
CA VAL A 97 -22.24 5.12 1.11
C VAL A 97 -22.54 6.28 0.17
N ASN A 98 -21.69 6.48 -0.82
CA ASN A 98 -21.92 7.38 -1.93
C ASN A 98 -22.00 6.55 -3.21
N PHE A 99 -23.19 6.48 -3.82
CA PHE A 99 -23.40 5.74 -5.05
C PHE A 99 -23.58 6.68 -6.24
N ASP A 100 -22.56 6.75 -7.10
CA ASP A 100 -22.59 7.54 -8.32
C ASP A 100 -22.93 6.64 -9.52
N GLU A 101 -24.22 6.60 -9.83
CA GLU A 101 -24.76 5.85 -10.97
C GLU A 101 -24.32 6.42 -12.34
N LYS A 102 -23.97 7.71 -12.40
CA LYS A 102 -23.59 8.36 -13.67
C LYS A 102 -22.13 8.07 -14.03
N SER A 103 -21.27 7.88 -13.03
CA SER A 103 -19.85 7.53 -13.17
C SER A 103 -19.58 6.05 -13.52
N GLY A 104 -20.55 5.37 -14.15
CA GLY A 104 -20.43 3.94 -14.44
C GLY A 104 -20.65 3.06 -13.21
N ASN A 105 -21.51 3.49 -12.27
CA ASN A 105 -21.86 2.77 -11.05
C ASN A 105 -20.67 2.59 -10.09
N LYS A 106 -20.02 3.70 -9.75
CA LYS A 106 -19.00 3.74 -8.69
C LYS A 106 -19.68 3.87 -7.33
N VAL A 107 -19.21 3.07 -6.38
CA VAL A 107 -19.60 3.16 -4.97
C VAL A 107 -18.40 3.56 -4.14
N GLY A 108 -18.54 4.59 -3.30
CA GLY A 108 -17.58 4.93 -2.26
C GLY A 108 -18.14 4.61 -0.88
N VAL A 109 -17.33 4.01 -0.01
CA VAL A 109 -17.69 3.75 1.39
C VAL A 109 -16.79 4.56 2.30
N ILE A 110 -17.41 5.34 3.19
CA ILE A 110 -16.71 6.28 4.07
C ILE A 110 -17.02 5.92 5.52
N THR A 111 -15.99 5.77 6.35
CA THR A 111 -16.15 5.65 7.80
C THR A 111 -15.82 6.98 8.47
N ARG A 112 -16.74 7.52 9.25
CA ARG A 112 -16.55 8.72 10.08
C ARG A 112 -16.52 8.36 11.54
N ARG A 113 -15.63 9.00 12.30
CA ARG A 113 -15.62 8.88 13.76
C ARG A 113 -16.66 9.80 14.37
N ILE A 114 -17.47 9.25 15.26
CA ILE A 114 -18.41 10.04 16.06
C ILE A 114 -17.57 10.77 17.11
N ASN A 115 -17.68 12.10 17.15
CA ASN A 115 -16.96 12.89 18.12
C ASN A 115 -17.54 12.65 19.52
N LEU A 116 -16.83 11.87 20.34
CA LEU A 116 -17.20 11.67 21.74
C LEU A 116 -17.00 12.99 22.47
N LYS A 117 -18.05 13.51 23.12
CA LYS A 117 -18.04 14.79 23.85
C LYS A 117 -16.75 14.94 24.67
N ASN A 118 -16.07 16.09 24.49
CA ASN A 118 -14.87 16.56 25.17
C ASN A 118 -14.59 15.84 26.51
N SER A 119 -13.82 14.76 26.46
CA SER A 119 -13.20 14.24 27.68
C SER A 119 -12.26 15.33 28.20
N SER A 120 -12.41 15.66 29.48
CA SER A 120 -11.47 16.55 30.17
C SER A 120 -10.04 16.06 29.93
N LYS A 121 -9.07 16.96 29.75
CA LYS A 121 -7.64 16.59 29.65
C LYS A 121 -7.15 15.73 30.84
N PHE A 122 -7.90 15.72 31.95
CA PHE A 122 -7.63 14.96 33.15
C PHE A 122 -8.27 13.56 33.20
N ASP A 123 -9.15 13.20 32.25
CA ASP A 123 -9.81 11.88 32.22
C ASP A 123 -9.04 10.86 31.37
N LEU A 124 -7.85 10.52 31.86
CA LEU A 124 -6.91 9.63 31.17
C LEU A 124 -7.47 8.20 31.01
N ILE A 125 -8.21 7.70 32.01
CA ILE A 125 -8.74 6.33 32.00
C ILE A 125 -9.85 6.18 30.98
N THR A 126 -10.80 7.12 30.90
CA THR A 126 -11.86 7.07 29.89
C THR A 126 -11.28 7.12 28.48
N ARG A 127 -10.27 7.97 28.25
CA ARG A 127 -9.58 8.02 26.95
C ARG A 127 -8.88 6.71 26.61
N ILE A 128 -8.19 6.09 27.58
CA ILE A 128 -7.55 4.77 27.39
C ILE A 128 -8.60 3.73 27.03
N ILE A 129 -9.76 3.72 27.71
CA ILE A 129 -10.86 2.80 27.42
C ILE A 129 -11.39 3.03 26.00
N ASP A 130 -11.72 4.27 25.64
CA ASP A 130 -12.30 4.60 24.33
C ASP A 130 -11.31 4.34 23.18
N ASP A 131 -10.03 4.71 23.33
CA ASP A 131 -8.98 4.38 22.36
C ASP A 131 -8.81 2.86 22.23
N SER A 132 -8.86 2.13 23.34
CA SER A 132 -8.75 0.67 23.32
C SER A 132 -9.94 0.02 22.60
N VAL A 133 -11.14 0.56 22.75
CA VAL A 133 -12.32 0.12 22.00
C VAL A 133 -12.20 0.48 20.53
N ILE A 134 -11.84 1.72 20.17
CA ILE A 134 -11.71 2.20 18.78
C ILE A 134 -10.68 1.38 18.02
N TYR A 135 -9.47 1.25 18.57
CA TYR A 135 -8.34 0.66 17.86
C TYR A 135 -8.18 -0.85 18.08
N SER A 136 -9.02 -1.46 18.93
CA SER A 136 -8.89 -2.87 19.33
C SER A 136 -7.47 -3.19 19.85
N LYS A 137 -6.80 -2.18 20.43
CA LYS A 137 -5.41 -2.23 20.90
C LYS A 137 -5.35 -1.66 22.30
N PHE A 138 -4.83 -2.46 23.24
CA PHE A 138 -4.57 -1.99 24.59
C PHE A 138 -3.30 -1.13 24.63
N SER A 139 -3.32 -0.07 25.43
CA SER A 139 -2.14 0.77 25.68
C SER A 139 -0.98 -0.08 26.24
N SER A 140 0.24 0.15 25.76
CA SER A 140 1.48 -0.45 26.28
C SER A 140 1.78 -0.12 27.74
N SER A 141 0.98 0.74 28.36
CA SER A 141 1.06 1.11 29.78
C SER A 141 0.52 0.04 30.73
N PHE A 142 -0.01 -1.08 30.24
CA PHE A 142 -0.53 -2.19 31.06
C PHE A 142 0.11 -3.54 30.75
N VAL A 143 0.03 -4.47 31.73
CA VAL A 143 0.87 -5.69 31.80
C VAL A 143 0.58 -6.67 30.65
N SER A 144 -0.59 -6.59 30.02
CA SER A 144 -0.89 -7.38 28.81
C SER A 144 -1.41 -6.51 27.68
N SER A 145 -0.57 -6.26 26.68
CA SER A 145 -1.02 -5.79 25.38
C SER A 145 -1.60 -6.97 24.58
N SER A 146 -2.80 -7.42 24.91
CA SER A 146 -3.51 -8.38 24.06
C SER A 146 -4.26 -7.61 22.98
N LYS A 147 -4.07 -8.00 21.71
CA LYS A 147 -5.01 -7.62 20.65
C LYS A 147 -6.30 -8.39 20.92
N LYS A 148 -7.41 -7.68 21.15
CA LYS A 148 -8.74 -8.31 21.16
C LYS A 148 -9.17 -8.53 19.70
N ASP A 149 -9.90 -9.61 19.45
CA ASP A 149 -10.46 -9.90 18.12
C ASP A 149 -11.41 -8.78 17.70
N ASP A 150 -11.02 -8.02 16.68
CA ASP A 150 -11.86 -6.98 16.10
C ASP A 150 -12.84 -7.60 15.10
N LYS A 151 -14.13 -7.49 15.40
CA LYS A 151 -15.21 -7.99 14.54
C LYS A 151 -15.62 -6.99 13.45
N THR A 152 -15.02 -5.80 13.43
CA THR A 152 -15.30 -4.80 12.41
C THR A 152 -14.95 -5.35 11.04
N LYS A 153 -15.93 -5.37 10.13
CA LYS A 153 -15.76 -5.83 8.76
C LYS A 153 -16.79 -5.22 7.82
N ILE A 154 -16.44 -5.15 6.54
CA ILE A 154 -17.38 -4.88 5.46
C ILE A 154 -17.60 -6.17 4.69
N VAL A 155 -18.86 -6.48 4.43
CA VAL A 155 -19.30 -7.62 3.61
C VAL A 155 -19.88 -7.03 2.34
N ILE A 156 -19.30 -7.40 1.21
CA ILE A 156 -19.68 -6.93 -0.12
C ILE A 156 -20.18 -8.15 -0.88
N GLU A 157 -21.48 -8.20 -1.15
CA GLU A 157 -22.10 -9.28 -1.91
C GLU A 157 -22.40 -8.77 -3.30
N VAL A 158 -21.73 -9.33 -4.31
CA VAL A 158 -21.81 -8.86 -5.69
C VAL A 158 -22.27 -9.94 -6.64
N LYS A 159 -23.04 -9.54 -7.65
CA LYS A 159 -23.47 -10.41 -8.74
C LYS A 159 -22.36 -10.69 -9.75
N LYS A 160 -21.45 -9.74 -9.93
CA LYS A 160 -20.39 -9.78 -10.93
C LYS A 160 -19.07 -9.31 -10.32
N PRO A 161 -17.92 -9.69 -10.91
CA PRO A 161 -16.62 -9.23 -10.44
C PRO A 161 -16.49 -7.71 -10.51
N ILE A 162 -15.90 -7.11 -9.47
CA ILE A 162 -15.75 -5.66 -9.33
C ILE A 162 -14.29 -5.23 -9.34
N GLU A 163 -14.04 -3.97 -9.70
CA GLU A 163 -12.77 -3.32 -9.39
C GLU A 163 -12.84 -2.75 -7.98
N ILE A 164 -11.78 -2.92 -7.18
CA ILE A 164 -11.73 -2.44 -5.80
C ILE A 164 -10.45 -1.64 -5.54
N MET A 165 -10.61 -0.46 -4.94
CA MET A 165 -9.52 0.38 -4.47
C MET A 165 -9.60 0.49 -2.95
N GLY A 166 -8.48 0.31 -2.24
CA GLY A 166 -8.41 0.33 -0.76
C GLY A 166 -7.99 -1.01 -0.14
N THR A 167 -7.63 -1.01 1.15
CA THR A 167 -7.09 -2.16 1.88
C THR A 167 -7.96 -3.41 1.77
N VAL A 168 -7.35 -4.55 1.42
CA VAL A 168 -8.01 -5.85 1.49
C VAL A 168 -7.04 -6.82 2.17
N MET A 169 -7.27 -7.14 3.44
CA MET A 169 -6.87 -8.45 3.93
C MET A 169 -7.91 -9.44 3.39
N GLY A 170 -7.69 -9.96 2.18
CA GLY A 170 -8.59 -10.89 1.54
C GLY A 170 -7.86 -11.65 0.43
N ASN A 171 -7.98 -12.98 0.50
CA ASN A 171 -7.35 -14.02 -0.32
C ASN A 171 -6.89 -13.63 -1.75
N LYS A 172 -5.68 -14.10 -2.11
CA LYS A 172 -5.06 -13.90 -3.44
C LYS A 172 -5.90 -14.38 -4.64
N ASP A 173 -6.83 -15.30 -4.40
CA ASP A 173 -7.66 -15.96 -5.40
C ASP A 173 -9.14 -15.69 -5.16
N ASN A 174 -9.60 -14.49 -5.50
CA ASN A 174 -11.02 -14.15 -5.48
C ASN A 174 -11.53 -13.83 -6.89
N ASP A 175 -12.29 -14.75 -7.48
CA ASP A 175 -12.91 -14.59 -8.81
C ASP A 175 -13.92 -13.44 -8.88
N LEU A 176 -14.32 -12.87 -7.74
CA LEU A 176 -15.20 -11.71 -7.63
C LEU A 176 -14.43 -10.38 -7.64
N LEU A 177 -13.10 -10.43 -7.67
CA LEU A 177 -12.25 -9.28 -7.87
C LEU A 177 -11.65 -9.31 -9.26
N LYS A 178 -11.73 -8.18 -9.96
CA LYS A 178 -10.99 -8.01 -11.19
C LYS A 178 -9.52 -7.75 -10.89
N LYS A 179 -8.64 -8.31 -11.71
CA LYS A 179 -7.18 -8.07 -11.68
C LYS A 179 -6.81 -6.76 -12.39
N GLU A 180 -7.67 -5.76 -12.29
CA GLU A 180 -7.50 -4.47 -12.94
C GLU A 180 -8.10 -3.30 -12.17
N LEU A 181 -7.55 -2.12 -12.43
CA LEU A 181 -8.08 -0.83 -11.98
C LEU A 181 -8.12 0.16 -13.14
N THR A 182 -9.25 0.81 -13.33
CA THR A 182 -9.41 1.88 -14.32
C THR A 182 -9.00 3.21 -13.70
N TYR A 183 -7.88 3.80 -14.16
CA TYR A 183 -7.28 5.00 -13.57
C TYR A 183 -8.27 6.17 -13.48
N SER A 184 -9.06 6.39 -14.54
CA SER A 184 -10.03 7.49 -14.62
C SER A 184 -11.24 7.34 -13.68
N ALA A 185 -11.48 6.16 -13.11
CA ALA A 185 -12.58 5.92 -12.17
C ALA A 185 -12.24 6.34 -10.72
N TYR A 186 -10.96 6.52 -10.40
CA TYR A 186 -10.49 6.78 -9.03
C TYR A 186 -9.74 8.11 -8.93
N ASP A 187 -9.61 8.64 -7.71
CA ASP A 187 -8.74 9.81 -7.49
C ASP A 187 -7.29 9.42 -7.78
N LYS A 188 -6.61 10.23 -8.61
CA LYS A 188 -5.21 10.04 -8.98
C LYS A 188 -4.26 9.83 -7.79
N LYS A 189 -4.55 10.45 -6.65
CA LYS A 189 -3.74 10.33 -5.42
C LYS A 189 -3.69 8.90 -4.91
N LEU A 190 -4.70 8.08 -5.22
CA LEU A 190 -4.79 6.68 -4.80
C LEU A 190 -3.78 5.78 -5.51
N PHE A 191 -3.30 6.17 -6.69
CA PHE A 191 -2.25 5.45 -7.45
C PHE A 191 -0.82 5.78 -7.00
N SER A 192 -0.68 6.46 -5.87
CA SER A 192 0.61 6.78 -5.26
C SER A 192 0.71 6.21 -3.86
N GLY A 193 1.93 6.07 -3.33
CA GLY A 193 2.05 5.83 -1.90
C GLY A 193 1.85 4.38 -1.46
N LYS A 194 1.28 4.22 -0.25
CA LYS A 194 0.95 2.91 0.34
C LYS A 194 -0.38 2.37 -0.20
N ASN A 195 -1.28 3.26 -0.62
CA ASN A 195 -2.65 2.96 -1.01
C ASN A 195 -2.72 1.92 -2.14
N ILE A 196 -2.00 2.15 -3.24
CA ILE A 196 -1.98 1.19 -4.36
C ILE A 196 -1.15 -0.06 -4.06
N LYS A 197 -0.13 0.02 -3.21
CA LYS A 197 0.76 -1.10 -2.88
C LYS A 197 -0.02 -2.28 -2.27
N GLU A 198 -0.95 -1.99 -1.37
CA GLU A 198 -1.74 -3.02 -0.69
C GLU A 198 -2.70 -3.74 -1.63
N VAL A 199 -3.26 -3.04 -2.63
CA VAL A 199 -4.06 -3.65 -3.68
C VAL A 199 -3.19 -4.56 -4.55
N LEU A 200 -2.07 -4.04 -5.06
CA LEU A 200 -1.20 -4.77 -5.99
C LEU A 200 -0.60 -6.04 -5.36
N ASN A 201 -0.23 -6.00 -4.08
CA ASN A 201 0.42 -7.12 -3.39
C ASN A 201 -0.48 -8.35 -3.18
N GLN A 202 -1.78 -8.26 -3.48
CA GLN A 202 -2.72 -9.38 -3.39
C GLN A 202 -2.66 -10.30 -4.61
N PHE A 203 -2.16 -9.81 -5.74
CA PHE A 203 -2.15 -10.53 -6.99
C PHE A 203 -0.72 -10.93 -7.38
N ASP A 204 -0.62 -11.85 -8.35
CA ASP A 204 0.64 -12.18 -9.03
C ASP A 204 0.81 -11.38 -10.32
N GLU A 205 -0.31 -11.01 -10.96
CA GLU A 205 -0.38 -10.11 -12.13
C GLU A 205 -1.55 -9.12 -11.95
N PHE A 206 -1.34 -7.86 -12.33
CA PHE A 206 -2.36 -6.80 -12.23
C PHE A 206 -2.25 -5.77 -13.35
N THR A 207 -3.38 -5.16 -13.74
CA THR A 207 -3.44 -4.16 -14.82
C THR A 207 -4.05 -2.83 -14.37
N ILE A 208 -3.33 -1.72 -14.54
CA ILE A 208 -3.88 -0.37 -14.37
C ILE A 208 -4.19 0.18 -15.77
N LYS A 209 -5.48 0.39 -16.05
CA LYS A 209 -5.97 0.81 -17.36
C LYS A 209 -6.14 2.32 -17.47
N ASP A 210 -5.99 2.81 -18.69
CA ASP A 210 -6.35 4.16 -19.12
C ASP A 210 -5.69 5.27 -18.29
N VAL A 211 -4.41 5.09 -17.95
CA VAL A 211 -3.62 6.11 -17.26
C VAL A 211 -3.61 7.38 -18.10
N ASN A 212 -4.25 8.43 -17.59
CA ASN A 212 -4.41 9.72 -18.26
C ASN A 212 -3.57 10.84 -17.62
N ASP A 213 -2.68 10.48 -16.70
CA ASP A 213 -1.67 11.37 -16.14
C ASP A 213 -0.38 11.26 -16.96
N GLU A 214 0.38 12.34 -17.05
CA GLU A 214 1.64 12.38 -17.80
C GLU A 214 2.80 11.73 -17.02
N LYS A 215 2.52 11.09 -15.88
CA LYS A 215 3.50 10.39 -15.05
C LYS A 215 2.97 9.05 -14.55
N ILE A 216 3.75 8.00 -14.76
CA ILE A 216 3.64 6.72 -14.04
C ILE A 216 4.80 6.66 -13.05
N GLU A 217 4.45 6.60 -11.76
CA GLU A 217 5.39 6.27 -10.70
C GLU A 217 5.20 4.80 -10.31
N ILE A 218 6.18 3.96 -10.64
CA ILE A 218 6.11 2.52 -10.40
C ILE A 218 6.20 2.26 -8.89
N PRO A 219 5.16 1.68 -8.27
CA PRO A 219 5.16 1.41 -6.84
C PRO A 219 6.09 0.24 -6.49
N ASN A 220 6.65 0.27 -5.27
CA ASN A 220 7.40 -0.85 -4.73
C ASN A 220 6.44 -1.95 -4.27
N THR A 221 6.24 -2.94 -5.14
CA THR A 221 5.29 -4.05 -4.98
C THR A 221 6.03 -5.39 -5.07
N ASN A 222 5.44 -6.42 -4.47
CA ASN A 222 5.89 -7.82 -4.56
C ASN A 222 5.19 -8.58 -5.70
N LEU A 223 4.34 -7.90 -6.46
CA LEU A 223 3.68 -8.40 -7.66
C LEU A 223 4.72 -8.84 -8.70
N LYS A 224 4.45 -9.92 -9.46
CA LYS A 224 5.38 -10.37 -10.51
C LYS A 224 5.24 -9.54 -11.78
N ILE A 225 4.02 -9.24 -12.21
CA ILE A 225 3.74 -8.53 -13.46
C ILE A 225 2.79 -7.36 -13.20
N LEU A 226 3.19 -6.15 -13.57
CA LEU A 226 2.35 -4.96 -13.52
C LEU A 226 2.17 -4.38 -14.92
N ASN A 227 0.94 -4.39 -15.41
CA ASN A 227 0.60 -3.85 -16.71
C ASN A 227 -0.01 -2.44 -16.56
N TYR A 228 0.36 -1.54 -17.46
CA TYR A 228 -0.24 -0.22 -17.61
C TYR A 228 -0.73 -0.06 -19.05
N THR A 229 -1.96 0.44 -19.23
CA THR A 229 -2.40 1.01 -20.50
C THR A 229 -2.56 2.51 -20.36
N THR A 230 -2.22 3.24 -21.41
CA THR A 230 -2.29 4.71 -21.42
C THR A 230 -3.61 5.17 -22.04
N GLY A 231 -4.19 6.23 -21.47
CA GLY A 231 -5.18 7.06 -22.14
C GLY A 231 -4.52 7.97 -23.18
N LYS A 232 -5.29 8.88 -23.78
CA LYS A 232 -4.75 9.86 -24.74
C LYS A 232 -4.00 10.95 -23.98
N ILE A 233 -2.66 10.89 -23.99
CA ILE A 233 -1.78 11.85 -23.33
C ILE A 233 -0.71 12.36 -24.30
N GLN A 234 -0.21 13.58 -24.07
CA GLN A 234 0.77 14.19 -24.97
C GLN A 234 2.15 13.54 -24.79
N LYS A 235 2.59 13.42 -23.55
CA LYS A 235 3.87 12.83 -23.14
C LYS A 235 3.68 11.96 -21.89
N LEU A 236 4.61 11.04 -21.65
CA LEU A 236 4.59 10.17 -20.48
C LEU A 236 5.98 10.08 -19.84
N LEU A 237 6.08 10.37 -18.55
CA LEU A 237 7.25 10.08 -17.73
C LEU A 237 7.03 8.76 -16.98
N ILE A 238 7.93 7.80 -17.15
CA ILE A 238 7.98 6.56 -16.38
C ILE A 238 9.16 6.70 -15.40
N ALA A 239 8.84 6.64 -14.11
CA ALA A 239 9.82 6.72 -13.04
C ALA A 239 9.59 5.60 -12.03
N GLY A 240 10.67 5.08 -11.45
CA GLY A 240 10.55 4.25 -10.26
C GLY A 240 10.37 5.12 -9.02
N ARG A 241 9.77 4.56 -7.98
CA ARG A 241 9.65 5.26 -6.71
C ARG A 241 10.95 5.20 -5.93
N GLY A 242 11.65 6.33 -5.82
CA GLY A 242 12.85 6.48 -5.01
C GLY A 242 12.60 6.02 -3.57
N MET A 243 13.41 5.09 -3.09
CA MET A 243 13.23 4.47 -1.77
C MET A 243 14.22 5.01 -0.75
N ALA A 244 13.72 5.27 0.45
CA ALA A 244 14.43 4.92 1.67
C ALA A 244 14.15 3.43 1.95
N TYR A 245 14.93 2.52 1.34
CA TYR A 245 14.80 1.09 1.63
C TYR A 245 15.26 0.84 3.08
N SER A 246 14.49 0.10 3.87
CA SER A 246 15.07 -0.65 4.98
C SER A 246 15.92 -1.78 4.38
N GLU A 247 17.13 -1.99 4.88
CA GLU A 247 18.14 -2.94 4.36
C GLU A 247 17.69 -4.41 4.20
N ASN A 248 16.45 -4.76 4.59
CA ASN A 248 15.94 -6.13 4.67
C ASN A 248 14.92 -6.54 3.57
N GLU A 249 14.51 -5.66 2.65
CA GLU A 249 13.70 -6.08 1.49
C GLU A 249 14.62 -6.54 0.36
N SER A 250 14.54 -7.81 -0.03
CA SER A 250 15.41 -8.39 -1.06
C SER A 250 15.22 -7.68 -2.41
N LYS A 251 16.33 -7.27 -3.03
CA LYS A 251 16.35 -6.58 -4.33
C LYS A 251 15.99 -7.46 -5.53
N ASP A 252 15.75 -8.75 -5.29
CA ASP A 252 15.70 -9.79 -6.32
C ASP A 252 14.28 -10.13 -6.81
N ASN A 253 13.22 -9.60 -6.16
CA ASN A 253 11.83 -9.92 -6.49
C ASN A 253 11.01 -8.67 -6.90
N LEU A 254 11.58 -7.82 -7.76
CA LEU A 254 10.87 -6.63 -8.27
C LEU A 254 10.05 -6.99 -9.51
N ALA A 255 8.88 -6.38 -9.65
CA ALA A 255 7.94 -6.64 -10.74
C ALA A 255 8.55 -6.39 -12.12
N THR A 256 8.12 -7.16 -13.11
CA THR A 256 8.24 -6.77 -14.53
C THR A 256 7.10 -5.83 -14.86
N VAL A 257 7.42 -4.63 -15.34
CA VAL A 257 6.44 -3.60 -15.66
C VAL A 257 6.25 -3.52 -17.17
N ASN A 258 5.01 -3.67 -17.64
CA ASN A 258 4.63 -3.52 -19.03
C ASN A 258 3.83 -2.23 -19.20
N VAL A 259 4.20 -1.39 -20.16
CA VAL A 259 3.51 -0.13 -20.44
C VAL A 259 3.14 -0.07 -21.93
N ASP A 260 1.84 -0.18 -22.21
CA ASP A 260 1.27 0.07 -23.54
C ASP A 260 1.11 1.59 -23.75
N THR A 261 1.97 2.12 -24.61
CA THR A 261 2.10 3.56 -24.88
C THR A 261 1.54 3.96 -26.24
N LYS A 262 0.74 3.12 -26.89
CA LYS A 262 0.13 3.41 -28.20
C LYS A 262 -0.68 4.71 -28.25
N ASN A 263 -1.19 5.16 -27.09
CA ASN A 263 -1.99 6.37 -26.97
C ASN A 263 -1.17 7.61 -26.54
N VAL A 264 0.14 7.47 -26.35
CA VAL A 264 1.07 8.59 -26.08
C VAL A 264 1.44 9.26 -27.40
N LYS A 265 1.16 10.55 -27.53
CA LYS A 265 1.25 11.23 -28.83
C LYS A 265 2.68 11.57 -29.27
N ASP A 266 3.52 12.06 -28.35
CA ASP A 266 4.84 12.61 -28.67
C ASP A 266 5.98 11.68 -28.29
N PHE A 267 6.24 11.54 -26.99
CA PHE A 267 7.35 10.74 -26.47
C PHE A 267 7.07 10.18 -25.08
N VAL A 268 7.77 9.09 -24.79
CA VAL A 268 7.85 8.45 -23.48
C VAL A 268 9.25 8.69 -22.93
N GLU A 269 9.33 9.25 -21.74
CA GLU A 269 10.58 9.48 -21.03
C GLU A 269 10.74 8.47 -19.91
N VAL A 270 11.92 7.88 -19.78
CA VAL A 270 12.25 6.91 -18.74
C VAL A 270 13.33 7.52 -17.85
N ASN A 271 13.00 7.76 -16.59
CA ASN A 271 13.96 8.28 -15.61
C ASN A 271 14.79 7.15 -15.01
N LEU A 272 15.98 6.94 -15.57
CA LEU A 272 16.91 5.89 -15.19
C LEU A 272 17.48 6.08 -13.78
N ASN A 273 17.51 7.30 -13.25
CA ASN A 273 17.98 7.59 -11.89
C ASN A 273 17.10 6.95 -10.81
N SER A 274 15.87 6.60 -11.16
CA SER A 274 14.86 6.13 -10.22
C SER A 274 14.36 4.72 -10.53
N LEU A 275 14.68 4.18 -11.70
CA LEU A 275 14.12 2.92 -12.17
C LEU A 275 14.71 1.73 -11.39
N THR A 276 13.82 0.93 -10.81
CA THR A 276 14.20 -0.23 -9.98
C THR A 276 13.72 -1.56 -10.55
N THR A 277 12.82 -1.54 -11.52
CA THR A 277 12.13 -2.71 -12.10
C THR A 277 12.59 -2.99 -13.53
N ASP A 278 12.32 -4.20 -14.01
CA ASP A 278 12.35 -4.46 -15.45
C ASP A 278 11.17 -3.73 -16.12
N LEU A 279 11.38 -3.25 -17.35
CA LEU A 279 10.44 -2.38 -18.03
C LEU A 279 10.29 -2.78 -19.50
N ASN A 280 9.05 -2.97 -19.94
CA ASN A 280 8.69 -3.23 -21.33
C ASN A 280 7.81 -2.09 -21.83
N ILE A 281 8.29 -1.35 -22.84
CA ILE A 281 7.55 -0.25 -23.46
C ILE A 281 7.14 -0.68 -24.86
N THR A 282 5.84 -0.64 -25.15
CA THR A 282 5.28 -1.01 -26.45
C THR A 282 4.51 0.13 -27.10
N GLY A 283 4.59 0.23 -28.43
CA GLY A 283 3.82 1.19 -29.22
C GLY A 283 4.26 2.67 -29.11
N ALA A 284 5.46 2.95 -28.60
CA ALA A 284 5.94 4.33 -28.44
C ALA A 284 6.43 4.92 -29.77
N LYS A 285 6.06 6.16 -30.12
CA LYS A 285 6.70 6.83 -31.25
C LYS A 285 8.15 7.18 -30.98
N LYS A 286 8.42 7.71 -29.79
CA LYS A 286 9.76 8.10 -29.33
C LYS A 286 9.93 7.68 -27.88
N VAL A 287 11.09 7.12 -27.56
CA VAL A 287 11.51 6.89 -26.18
C VAL A 287 12.75 7.71 -25.87
N VAL A 288 12.75 8.42 -24.74
CA VAL A 288 13.88 9.18 -24.22
C VAL A 288 14.37 8.50 -22.94
N LEU A 289 15.62 8.07 -22.95
CA LEU A 289 16.30 7.51 -21.79
C LEU A 289 17.05 8.63 -21.06
N GLU A 290 16.54 9.01 -19.89
CA GLU A 290 17.01 10.18 -19.13
C GLU A 290 17.79 9.77 -17.87
N GLY A 291 18.97 10.35 -17.68
CA GLY A 291 19.75 10.21 -16.45
C GLY A 291 20.71 9.01 -16.46
N MET A 292 21.08 8.52 -15.28
CA MET A 292 21.96 7.35 -15.11
C MET A 292 21.40 6.41 -14.05
N PRO A 293 21.60 5.08 -14.16
CA PRO A 293 21.17 4.16 -13.11
C PRO A 293 21.78 4.54 -11.76
N SER A 294 20.93 4.67 -10.74
CA SER A 294 21.39 4.91 -9.36
C SER A 294 21.97 3.67 -8.69
N SER A 295 21.74 2.49 -9.27
CA SER A 295 22.29 1.21 -8.79
C SER A 295 22.17 0.13 -9.85
N GLY A 296 23.23 -0.68 -9.99
CA GLY A 296 23.26 -1.82 -10.93
C GLY A 296 23.42 -1.42 -12.39
N GLU A 297 23.49 -2.43 -13.25
CA GLU A 297 23.52 -2.26 -14.71
C GLU A 297 22.11 -2.24 -15.28
N ILE A 298 21.88 -1.41 -16.29
CA ILE A 298 20.67 -1.45 -17.11
C ILE A 298 21.04 -1.96 -18.50
N VAL A 299 20.40 -3.03 -18.95
CA VAL A 299 20.49 -3.51 -20.33
C VAL A 299 19.27 -3.01 -21.08
N VAL A 300 19.51 -2.21 -22.11
CA VAL A 300 18.47 -1.73 -23.02
C VAL A 300 18.45 -2.60 -24.26
N LYS A 301 17.30 -3.20 -24.53
CA LYS A 301 17.04 -4.05 -25.70
C LYS A 301 16.06 -3.35 -26.62
N TYR A 302 16.33 -3.38 -27.91
CA TYR A 302 15.53 -2.73 -28.94
C TYR A 302 15.67 -3.46 -30.28
N LYS A 303 14.82 -3.14 -31.25
CA LYS A 303 14.87 -3.76 -32.60
C LYS A 303 15.32 -2.81 -33.70
N VAL A 304 16.18 -3.33 -34.58
CA VAL A 304 16.61 -2.70 -35.84
C VAL A 304 16.31 -3.68 -36.97
N ASN A 305 15.48 -3.30 -37.93
CA ASN A 305 15.11 -4.16 -39.07
C ASN A 305 14.61 -5.58 -38.69
N GLY A 306 13.97 -5.71 -37.53
CA GLY A 306 13.48 -7.00 -37.01
C GLY A 306 14.48 -7.77 -36.14
N GLU A 307 15.75 -7.40 -36.13
CA GLU A 307 16.79 -8.01 -35.28
C GLU A 307 16.87 -7.32 -33.91
N GLU A 308 17.04 -8.12 -32.84
CA GLU A 308 17.27 -7.60 -31.49
C GLU A 308 18.70 -7.09 -31.34
N LYS A 309 18.83 -5.83 -30.92
CA LYS A 309 20.07 -5.17 -30.55
C LYS A 309 20.02 -4.79 -29.08
N SER A 310 21.19 -4.59 -28.47
CA SER A 310 21.26 -4.14 -27.08
C SER A 310 22.50 -3.33 -26.77
N PHE A 311 22.38 -2.48 -25.76
CA PHE A 311 23.51 -1.84 -25.09
C PHE A 311 23.30 -1.85 -23.58
N VAL A 312 24.40 -1.69 -22.86
CA VAL A 312 24.45 -1.68 -21.40
C VAL A 312 24.81 -0.28 -20.94
N ILE A 313 24.09 0.23 -19.93
CA ILE A 313 24.40 1.46 -19.20
C ILE A 313 24.89 1.04 -17.82
N ASN A 314 26.11 1.47 -17.45
CA ASN A 314 26.73 1.09 -16.18
C ASN A 314 27.15 2.32 -15.35
N GLU A 315 26.92 2.27 -14.04
CA GLU A 315 27.56 3.18 -13.10
C GLU A 315 28.89 2.57 -12.60
N SER A 316 29.96 3.36 -12.71
CA SER A 316 31.33 2.98 -12.36
C SER A 316 31.49 2.35 -10.97
N ASN A 317 32.25 1.25 -10.89
CA ASN A 317 32.89 0.58 -9.75
C ASN A 317 32.07 0.22 -8.48
N LYS A 318 30.87 0.76 -8.24
CA LYS A 318 30.07 0.53 -7.01
C LYS A 318 29.10 -0.66 -7.10
N ASN A 319 28.99 -1.31 -8.25
CA ASN A 319 27.82 -2.14 -8.61
C ASN A 319 28.02 -3.66 -8.67
N LYS A 320 29.12 -4.21 -8.14
CA LYS A 320 29.45 -5.64 -8.30
C LYS A 320 28.46 -6.65 -7.68
N LYS A 321 27.44 -6.21 -6.91
CA LYS A 321 26.48 -7.08 -6.21
C LYS A 321 25.00 -6.73 -6.46
N THR A 322 24.69 -5.84 -7.40
CA THR A 322 23.31 -5.41 -7.64
C THR A 322 22.72 -6.13 -8.85
N ALA A 323 21.48 -6.63 -8.74
CA ALA A 323 20.80 -7.27 -9.86
C ALA A 323 20.64 -6.31 -11.05
N ARG A 324 20.99 -6.79 -12.24
CA ARG A 324 20.82 -6.09 -13.51
C ARG A 324 19.34 -5.91 -13.84
N LYS A 325 18.99 -4.79 -14.48
CA LYS A 325 17.64 -4.50 -14.97
C LYS A 325 17.58 -4.50 -16.48
N ILE A 326 16.43 -4.89 -17.04
CA ILE A 326 16.22 -4.99 -18.48
C ILE A 326 15.12 -4.01 -18.89
N ILE A 327 15.40 -3.18 -19.88
CA ILE A 327 14.42 -2.33 -20.55
C ILE A 327 14.25 -2.83 -21.98
N ASN A 328 13.07 -3.33 -22.32
CA ASN A 328 12.71 -3.68 -23.70
C ASN A 328 11.92 -2.53 -24.33
N ILE A 329 12.40 -2.02 -25.46
CA ILE A 329 11.81 -0.86 -26.15
C ILE A 329 11.34 -1.25 -27.54
N ASP A 330 10.03 -1.19 -27.75
CA ASP A 330 9.42 -1.13 -29.07
C ASP A 330 9.02 0.31 -29.38
N SER A 331 9.84 0.97 -30.20
CA SER A 331 9.65 2.37 -30.59
C SER A 331 10.21 2.71 -31.97
N GLU A 332 9.67 3.73 -32.64
CA GLU A 332 10.21 4.22 -33.91
C GLU A 332 11.59 4.87 -33.73
N LYS A 333 11.78 5.68 -32.66
CA LYS A 333 13.04 6.36 -32.36
C LYS A 333 13.41 6.26 -30.89
N ILE A 334 14.70 6.07 -30.62
CA ILE A 334 15.23 6.02 -29.25
C ILE A 334 16.25 7.13 -29.10
N PHE A 335 16.07 7.96 -28.08
CA PHE A 335 16.98 9.01 -27.69
C PHE A 335 17.56 8.71 -26.32
N ARG A 336 18.79 9.17 -26.09
CA ARG A 336 19.41 9.19 -24.76
C ARG A 336 19.81 10.61 -24.42
N THR A 337 19.78 10.95 -23.13
CA THR A 337 20.51 12.15 -22.67
C THR A 337 22.01 11.95 -22.86
N ALA A 338 22.77 13.05 -22.89
CA ALA A 338 24.23 13.04 -23.01
C ALA A 338 24.92 12.36 -21.82
N MET A 339 24.90 11.03 -21.83
CA MET A 339 25.66 10.14 -20.96
C MET A 339 27.07 9.99 -21.54
N ASP A 340 28.07 9.91 -20.68
CA ASP A 340 29.45 9.63 -21.10
C ASP A 340 29.51 8.30 -21.88
N ASN A 341 29.99 8.34 -23.12
CA ASN A 341 30.08 7.18 -24.00
C ASN A 341 30.94 6.05 -23.39
N SER A 342 31.88 6.38 -22.49
CA SER A 342 32.70 5.38 -21.79
C SER A 342 31.88 4.49 -20.83
N LEU A 343 30.67 4.92 -20.46
CA LEU A 343 29.75 4.22 -19.55
C LEU A 343 28.72 3.38 -20.30
N ILE A 344 28.78 3.39 -21.64
CA ILE A 344 27.88 2.64 -22.51
C ILE A 344 28.69 1.57 -23.26
N GLN A 345 28.20 0.33 -23.23
CA GLN A 345 28.80 -0.79 -23.95
C GLN A 345 27.76 -1.46 -24.83
N GLY A 346 28.04 -1.56 -26.13
CA GLY A 346 27.19 -2.27 -27.08
C GLY A 346 26.82 -1.45 -28.31
N ASP A 347 25.79 -1.92 -29.01
CA ASP A 347 25.34 -1.37 -30.28
C ASP A 347 24.35 -0.22 -30.05
N LEU A 348 24.59 0.91 -30.71
CA LEU A 348 23.77 2.13 -30.67
C LEU A 348 23.17 2.51 -32.02
N GLU A 349 23.10 1.58 -32.99
CA GLU A 349 22.64 1.79 -34.37
C GLU A 349 21.35 2.65 -34.51
N LYS A 350 20.40 2.52 -33.57
CA LYS A 350 19.12 3.25 -33.58
C LYS A 350 19.01 4.34 -32.50
N VAL A 351 20.04 4.55 -31.68
CA VAL A 351 20.01 5.42 -30.50
C VAL A 351 20.76 6.71 -30.78
N VAL A 352 20.08 7.85 -30.64
CA VAL A 352 20.63 9.18 -30.93
C VAL A 352 20.76 10.00 -29.64
N ASP A 353 21.79 10.84 -29.53
CA ASP A 353 21.89 11.78 -28.42
C ASP A 353 20.83 12.88 -28.57
N LEU A 354 20.04 13.11 -27.52
CA LEU A 354 18.99 14.12 -27.48
C LEU A 354 19.55 15.54 -27.73
N LYS A 355 20.80 15.82 -27.30
CA LYS A 355 21.44 17.13 -27.51
C LYS A 355 21.84 17.39 -28.96
N GLU A 356 21.90 16.36 -29.79
CA GLU A 356 22.27 16.47 -31.20
C GLU A 356 21.05 16.75 -32.11
N ILE A 357 19.84 16.76 -31.53
CA ILE A 357 18.62 17.14 -32.24
C ILE A 357 18.56 18.67 -32.32
N LYS A 358 18.75 19.21 -33.53
CA LYS A 358 18.62 20.63 -33.85
C LYS A 358 17.18 21.12 -33.87
#